data_AF-W9T3V0-F1
#
_entry.id   AF-W9T3V0-F1
#
_cell.length_a   1.000
_cell.length_b   1.000
_cell.length_c   1.000
_cell.angle_alpha   90.00
_cell.angle_beta   90.00
_cell.angle_gamma   90.00
#
_symmetry.space_group_name_H-M   'P 1'
#
loop_
_entity.id
_entity.type
_entity.pdbx_description
1 polymer ?
#
loop_
_entity_poly.entity_id
_entity_poly.type
_entity_poly.pdbx_seq_one_letter_code
_entity_poly.pdbx_strand_id
1 'polypeptide(L)' 'MTRDEYLSRAYGFALRGERLPHARLNADIVRAIRTNRRGLTARQWAEQLGVHQRTIDKVRDYRSWRHVAQEER' A
#
# COMPACT_ATOMS: atom_id res chain seq x y z
N MET A 1 -28.33 2.01 7.78
CA MET A 1 -27.22 2.77 8.39
C MET A 1 -27.65 4.22 8.48
N THR A 2 -27.70 4.77 9.69
CA THR A 2 -28.01 6.19 9.90
C THR A 2 -26.81 7.07 9.53
N ARG A 3 -27.04 8.38 9.39
CA ARG A 3 -25.96 9.34 9.10
C ARG A 3 -24.88 9.32 10.19
N ASP A 4 -25.27 9.28 11.45
CA ASP A 4 -24.34 9.24 12.58
C ASP A 4 -23.51 7.95 12.62
N GLU A 5 -24.15 6.80 12.36
CA GLU A 5 -23.46 5.52 12.22
C GLU A 5 -22.42 5.55 11.09
N TYR A 6 -22.77 6.13 9.94
CA TYR A 6 -21.85 6.28 8.82
C TYR A 6 -20.65 7.15 9.19
N LEU A 7 -20.89 8.32 9.78
CA LEU A 7 -19.83 9.26 10.15
C LEU A 7 -18.87 8.65 11.18
N SER A 8 -19.38 7.88 12.13
CA SER A 8 -18.55 7.17 13.12
C SER A 8 -17.62 6.11 12.50
N ARG A 9 -17.94 5.60 11.30
CA ARG A 9 -17.23 4.48 10.63
C ARG A 9 -16.69 4.85 9.24
N ALA A 10 -16.70 6.12 8.85
CA ALA A 10 -16.36 6.58 7.50
C ALA A 10 -15.02 6.03 6.97
N TYR A 11 -14.00 5.96 7.84
CA TYR A 11 -12.67 5.41 7.49
C TYR A 11 -12.69 3.93 7.08
N GLY A 12 -13.66 3.14 7.55
CA GLY A 12 -13.83 1.74 7.18
C GLY A 12 -14.43 1.54 5.79
N PHE A 13 -15.19 2.53 5.31
CA PHE A 13 -15.86 2.48 3.99
C PHE A 13 -15.00 3.04 2.86
N ALA A 14 -13.98 3.84 3.17
CA ALA A 14 -13.08 4.40 2.17
C ALA A 14 -12.32 3.30 1.40
N LEU A 15 -12.25 3.41 0.07
CA LEU A 15 -11.43 2.55 -0.79
C LEU A 15 -9.94 2.71 -0.42
N ARG A 16 -9.17 1.61 -0.46
CA ARG A 16 -7.76 1.57 -0.09
C ARG A 16 -6.96 0.74 -1.07
N GLY A 17 -5.67 1.06 -1.20
CA GLY A 17 -4.73 0.27 -1.99
C GLY A 17 -5.19 0.15 -3.45
N GLU A 18 -5.19 -1.07 -3.97
CA GLU A 18 -5.56 -1.42 -5.36
C GLU A 18 -7.03 -1.18 -5.68
N ARG A 19 -7.90 -0.99 -4.66
CA ARG A 19 -9.29 -0.60 -4.88
C ARG A 19 -9.44 0.86 -5.35
N LEU A 20 -8.37 1.65 -5.29
CA LEU A 20 -8.33 2.98 -5.88
C LEU A 20 -8.05 2.85 -7.39
N PRO A 21 -8.81 3.52 -8.27
CA PRO A 21 -8.70 3.35 -9.72
C PRO A 21 -7.34 3.80 -10.29
N HIS A 22 -6.60 4.62 -9.55
CA HIS A 22 -5.27 5.13 -9.92
C HIS A 22 -4.13 4.39 -9.21
N ALA A 23 -4.42 3.32 -8.47
CA ALA A 23 -3.39 2.56 -7.77
C ALA A 23 -2.50 1.81 -8.76
N ARG A 24 -1.20 2.07 -8.68
CA ARG A 24 -0.16 1.38 -9.48
C ARG A 24 0.44 0.17 -8.76
N LEU A 25 0.14 0.01 -7.47
CA LEU A 25 0.61 -1.09 -6.63
C LEU A 25 -0.57 -1.99 -6.31
N ASN A 26 -0.28 -3.28 -6.11
CA ASN A 26 -1.20 -4.28 -5.57
C ASN A 26 -0.64 -4.87 -4.27
N ALA A 27 -1.43 -5.68 -3.58
CA ALA A 27 -1.01 -6.28 -2.30
C ALA A 27 0.27 -7.13 -2.43
N ASP A 28 0.43 -7.88 -3.52
CA ASP A 28 1.58 -8.77 -3.73
C ASP A 28 2.88 -8.02 -3.96
N ILE A 29 2.85 -6.96 -4.77
CA ILE A 29 3.99 -6.07 -5.00
C ILE A 29 4.38 -5.40 -3.68
N VAL A 30 3.41 -4.98 -2.88
CA VAL A 30 3.67 -4.39 -1.55
C VAL A 30 4.38 -5.39 -0.63
N ARG A 31 3.94 -6.66 -0.62
CA ARG A 31 4.60 -7.72 0.14
C ARG A 31 6.03 -7.93 -0.37
N ALA A 32 6.24 -8.00 -1.68
CA ALA A 32 7.55 -8.15 -2.30
C ALA A 32 8.51 -6.99 -1.95
N ILE A 33 8.03 -5.75 -1.98
CA ILE A 33 8.82 -4.57 -1.60
C ILE A 33 9.29 -4.66 -0.14
N ARG A 34 8.45 -5.19 0.76
CA ARG A 34 8.76 -5.31 2.19
C ARG A 34 9.69 -6.49 2.51
N THR A 35 9.57 -7.60 1.79
CA THR A 35 10.45 -8.77 1.96
C THR A 35 11.81 -8.60 1.28
N ASN A 36 11.94 -7.62 0.37
CA ASN A 36 13.14 -7.32 -0.38
C ASN A 36 14.26 -6.63 0.46
N ARG A 37 14.85 -7.37 1.41
CA ARG A 37 15.88 -6.87 2.35
C ARG A 37 17.25 -6.57 1.71
N ARG A 38 17.62 -7.26 0.62
CA ARG A 38 18.93 -7.09 -0.06
C ARG A 38 18.83 -7.02 -1.60
N GLY A 39 17.63 -6.93 -2.17
CA GLY A 39 17.47 -6.82 -3.62
C GLY A 39 17.33 -5.36 -4.07
N LEU A 40 16.36 -5.10 -4.94
CA LEU A 40 16.25 -3.83 -5.66
C LEU A 40 16.18 -2.60 -4.72
N THR A 41 16.87 -1.53 -5.13
CA THR A 41 16.76 -0.22 -4.48
C THR A 41 15.36 0.37 -4.67
N ALA A 42 14.98 1.33 -3.83
CA ALA A 42 13.70 2.00 -3.95
C ALA A 42 13.55 2.73 -5.31
N ARG A 43 14.66 3.23 -5.88
CA ARG A 43 14.69 3.85 -7.21
C ARG A 43 14.40 2.84 -8.32
N GLN A 44 14.99 1.64 -8.27
CA GLN A 44 14.75 0.59 -9.26
C GLN A 44 13.30 0.08 -9.21
N TRP A 45 12.75 -0.12 -8.01
CA TRP A 45 11.34 -0.45 -7.85
C TRP A 45 10.42 0.63 -8.42
N ALA A 46 10.74 1.89 -8.14
CA ALA A 46 10.01 3.04 -8.64
C ALA A 46 9.99 3.10 -10.18
N GLU A 47 11.13 2.90 -10.82
CA GLU A 47 11.28 2.87 -12.27
C GLU A 47 10.47 1.73 -12.90
N GLN A 48 10.55 0.51 -12.35
CA GLN A 48 9.81 -0.65 -12.85
C GLN A 48 8.29 -0.49 -12.73
N LEU A 49 7.82 0.12 -11.63
CA LEU A 49 6.40 0.25 -11.33
C LEU A 49 5.80 1.57 -11.83
N GLY A 50 6.62 2.47 -12.40
CA GLY A 50 6.19 3.81 -12.83
C GLY A 50 5.66 4.67 -11.68
N VAL A 51 6.25 4.56 -10.49
CA VAL A 51 5.89 5.35 -9.30
C VAL A 51 7.08 6.14 -8.78
N HIS A 52 6.83 7.13 -7.92
CA HIS A 52 7.91 7.88 -7.27
C HIS A 52 8.62 7.04 -6.18
N GLN A 53 9.94 7.19 -6.02
CA GLN A 53 10.74 6.47 -5.00
C GLN A 53 10.14 6.57 -3.59
N ARG A 54 9.71 7.78 -3.20
CA ARG A 54 9.03 8.05 -1.93
C ARG A 54 7.81 7.17 -1.67
N THR A 55 7.13 6.70 -2.71
CA THR A 55 6.02 5.74 -2.57
C THR A 55 6.52 4.39 -2.08
N ILE A 56 7.65 3.91 -2.62
CA ILE A 56 8.32 2.68 -2.20
C ILE A 56 8.82 2.81 -0.75
N ASP A 57 9.42 3.93 -0.40
CA ASP A 57 9.89 4.18 0.98
C ASP A 57 8.72 4.15 1.99
N LYS A 58 7.61 4.81 1.66
CA LYS A 58 6.40 4.76 2.50
C LYS A 58 5.83 3.34 2.64
N VAL A 59 5.96 2.49 1.62
CA VAL A 59 5.54 1.10 1.67
C VAL A 59 6.46 0.28 2.59
N ARG A 60 7.78 0.50 2.53
CA ARG A 60 8.79 -0.14 3.40
C ARG A 60 8.63 0.26 4.85
N ASP A 61 8.38 1.54 5.11
CA ASP A 61 8.21 2.10 6.46
C ASP A 61 6.81 1.87 7.04
N TYR A 62 5.94 1.11 6.35
CA TYR A 62 4.54 0.89 6.76
C TYR A 62 3.74 2.19 6.96
N ARG A 63 4.17 3.31 6.36
CA ARG A 63 3.43 4.58 6.34
C ARG A 63 2.28 4.55 5.34
N SER A 64 2.37 3.70 4.32
CA SER A 64 1.32 3.40 3.35
C SER A 64 1.04 1.90 3.31
N TRP A 65 -0.12 1.53 2.75
CA TRP A 65 -0.54 0.13 2.61
C TRP A 65 -0.53 -0.67 3.93
N ARG A 66 -0.90 -0.02 5.04
CA ARG A 66 -0.95 -0.63 6.39
C ARG A 66 -1.91 -1.82 6.50
N HIS A 67 -2.93 -1.86 5.64
CA HIS A 67 -3.93 -2.93 5.61
C HIS A 67 -3.38 -4.24 5.02
N VAL A 68 -2.27 -4.19 4.28
CA VAL A 68 -1.58 -5.40 3.82
C VAL A 68 -0.70 -5.85 4.97
N ALA A 69 -1.14 -6.88 5.71
CA ALA A 69 -0.28 -7.59 6.63
C ALA A 69 0.72 -8.47 5.85
N GLN A 70 1.87 -8.77 6.44
CA GLN A 70 2.66 -9.91 5.98
C GLN A 70 1.82 -11.15 6.36
N GLU A 71 1.36 -11.93 5.39
CA GLU A 71 0.80 -13.26 5.70
C GLU A 71 1.92 -14.04 6.39
N GLU A 72 1.72 -14.35 7.67
CA GLU A 72 2.56 -15.30 8.40
C GLU A 72 2.42 -16.66 7.70
N ARG A 73 3.56 -17.23 7.36
CA ARG A 73 3.68 -18.55 6.74
C ARG A 73 3.91 -19.59 7.84
#